data_AF-A0A4S8NMW5-F1
#
_entry.id   AF-A0A4S8NMW5-F1
#
_cell.length_a   1.000
_cell.length_b   1.000
_cell.length_c   1.000
_cell.angle_alpha   90.00
_cell.angle_beta   90.00
_cell.angle_gamma   90.00
#
_symmetry.space_group_name_H-M   'P 1'
#
loop_
_entity.id
_entity.type
_entity.pdbx_description
1 polymer ?
#
loop_
_entity_poly.entity_id
_entity_poly.type
_entity_poly.pdbx_seq_one_letter_code
_entity_poly.pdbx_strand_id
1 'polypeptide(L)'
;MGRAPQGERECRTPSLLRRIDAEIVPFDARHAAEASRAWERYGRGSGHPAGLNFGDCMVYAVASLADEPLLFKGDDFARTDLGSALA
;
A
#
# COMPACT_ATOMS: atom_id res chain seq x y z
N MET A 1 46.50 1.57 8.81
CA MET A 1 45.84 0.96 9.98
C MET A 1 44.80 1.95 10.48
N GLY A 2 43.49 1.78 10.48
CA GLY A 2 42.58 0.78 9.91
C GLY A 2 41.24 1.51 9.71
N ARG A 3 40.61 1.30 8.55
CA ARG A 3 39.30 1.83 8.20
C ARG A 3 38.28 1.26 9.19
N ALA A 4 37.48 2.11 9.84
CA ALA A 4 36.32 1.63 10.61
C ALA A 4 35.47 0.73 9.70
N PRO A 5 34.94 -0.41 10.20
CA PRO A 5 34.08 -1.25 9.39
C PRO A 5 32.88 -0.42 8.97
N GLN A 6 32.62 -0.34 7.67
CA GLN A 6 31.37 0.20 7.16
C GLN A 6 30.26 -0.70 7.68
N GLY A 7 29.70 -0.32 8.83
CA GLY A 7 28.65 -1.04 9.51
C GLY A 7 27.54 -1.39 8.54
N GLU A 8 27.13 -2.65 8.61
CA GLU A 8 25.93 -3.18 8.00
C GLU A 8 24.82 -2.14 8.13
N ARG A 9 24.35 -1.59 7.00
CA ARG A 9 23.23 -0.66 7.03
C ARG A 9 22.03 -1.47 7.48
N GLU A 10 21.72 -1.40 8.77
CA GLU A 10 20.54 -2.03 9.33
C GLU A 10 19.33 -1.57 8.51
N CYS A 11 18.61 -2.53 7.93
CA CYS A 11 17.43 -2.22 7.15
C CYS A 11 16.46 -1.50 8.10
N ARG A 12 16.24 -0.20 7.87
CA ARG A 12 15.41 0.63 8.78
C ARG A 12 13.93 0.24 8.71
N THR A 13 13.53 -0.52 7.71
CA THR A 13 12.13 -0.89 7.48
C THR A 13 11.60 -1.86 8.53
N PRO A 14 12.30 -2.98 8.87
CA PRO A 14 11.95 -3.83 10.01
C PRO A 14 11.75 -3.08 11.33
N SER A 15 12.57 -2.07 11.62
CA SER A 15 12.44 -1.31 12.87
C SER A 15 11.24 -0.37 12.88
N LEU A 16 10.78 0.12 11.72
CA LEU A 16 9.55 0.91 11.63
C LEU A 16 8.31 0.05 11.90
N LEU A 17 8.17 -1.09 11.21
CA LEU A 17 7.01 -1.98 11.35
C LEU A 17 6.81 -2.43 12.80
N ARG A 18 7.91 -2.77 13.48
CA ARG A 18 7.89 -3.09 14.91
C ARG A 18 7.48 -1.91 15.79
N ARG A 19 7.90 -0.68 15.46
CA ARG A 19 7.61 0.52 16.25
C ARG A 19 6.15 0.95 16.19
N ILE A 20 5.47 0.66 15.09
CA ILE A 20 4.04 0.96 14.92
C ILE A 20 3.14 -0.24 15.24
N ASP A 21 3.73 -1.35 15.71
CA ASP A 21 3.05 -2.61 15.96
C ASP A 21 2.20 -3.07 14.75
N ALA A 22 2.81 -3.01 13.56
CA ALA A 22 2.11 -3.36 12.32
C ALA A 22 1.84 -4.86 12.24
N GLU A 23 0.58 -5.20 11.97
CA GLU A 23 0.21 -6.54 11.52
C GLU A 23 0.62 -6.75 10.05
N ILE A 24 1.25 -7.90 9.77
CA ILE A 24 1.59 -8.29 8.40
C ILE A 24 0.49 -9.20 7.85
N VAL A 25 -0.29 -8.68 6.92
CA VAL A 25 -1.37 -9.42 6.26
C VAL A 25 -0.82 -10.16 5.03
N PRO A 26 -1.00 -11.49 4.92
CA PRO A 26 -0.64 -12.24 3.72
C PRO A 26 -1.54 -11.84 2.53
N PHE A 27 -0.93 -11.62 1.37
CA PHE A 27 -1.67 -11.36 0.15
C PHE A 27 -2.15 -12.68 -0.48
N ASP A 28 -3.46 -12.87 -0.56
CA ASP A 28 -4.09 -14.12 -1.01
C ASP A 28 -4.92 -13.95 -2.30
N ALA A 29 -5.62 -15.02 -2.72
CA ALA A 29 -6.43 -15.02 -3.93
C ALA A 29 -7.62 -14.03 -3.89
N ARG A 30 -8.16 -13.73 -2.71
CA ARG A 30 -9.23 -12.73 -2.56
C ARG A 30 -8.68 -11.35 -2.84
N HIS A 31 -7.51 -11.04 -2.31
CA HIS A 31 -6.80 -9.79 -2.59
C HIS A 31 -6.47 -9.66 -4.07
N ALA A 32 -6.02 -10.73 -4.73
CA ALA A 32 -5.73 -10.71 -6.17
C ALA A 32 -6.97 -10.43 -7.03
N ALA A 33 -8.11 -11.04 -6.67
CA ALA A 33 -9.38 -10.81 -7.36
C ALA A 33 -9.86 -9.37 -7.16
N GLU A 34 -9.77 -8.83 -5.94
CA GLU A 34 -10.20 -7.46 -5.65
C GLU A 34 -9.27 -6.42 -6.29
N ALA A 35 -7.95 -6.66 -6.31
CA ALA A 35 -7.00 -5.80 -7.02
C ALA A 35 -7.29 -5.74 -8.53
N SER A 36 -7.76 -6.85 -9.12
CA SER A 36 -8.14 -6.90 -10.54
C SER A 36 -9.38 -6.05 -10.82
N ARG A 37 -10.38 -6.10 -9.93
CA ARG A 37 -11.57 -5.21 -9.99
C ARG A 37 -11.20 -3.75 -9.80
N ALA A 38 -10.29 -3.47 -8.87
CA ALA A 38 -9.77 -2.14 -8.64
C ALA A 38 -9.06 -1.59 -9.88
N TRP A 39 -8.31 -2.43 -10.61
CA TRP A 39 -7.67 -2.05 -11.86
C TRP A 39 -8.70 -1.69 -12.96
N GLU A 40 -9.75 -2.51 -13.12
CA GLU A 40 -10.82 -2.23 -14.08
C GLU A 40 -11.53 -0.90 -13.78
N ARG A 41 -11.76 -0.61 -12.50
CA ARG A 41 -12.49 0.58 -12.06
C ARG A 41 -11.61 1.84 -12.00
N TYR A 42 -10.42 1.74 -11.44
CA TYR A 42 -9.58 2.88 -11.04
C TYR A 42 -8.20 2.87 -11.68
N GLY A 43 -7.81 1.79 -12.34
CA GLY A 43 -6.48 1.60 -12.89
C GLY A 43 -6.11 2.61 -13.97
N ARG A 44 -4.81 2.86 -14.13
CA ARG A 44 -4.30 3.71 -15.20
C ARG A 44 -4.75 3.17 -16.57
N GLY A 45 -5.42 4.03 -17.34
CA GLY A 45 -5.96 3.67 -18.65
C GLY A 45 -7.42 3.25 -18.64
N SER A 46 -8.08 3.16 -17.48
CA SER A 46 -9.53 2.92 -17.38
C SER A 46 -10.38 4.14 -17.77
N GLY A 47 -9.78 5.32 -17.87
CA GLY A 47 -10.47 6.60 -17.99
C GLY A 47 -10.88 7.22 -16.65
N HIS A 48 -10.66 6.53 -15.53
CA HIS A 48 -10.92 7.05 -14.19
C HIS A 48 -9.83 8.04 -13.74
N PRO A 49 -10.19 9.17 -13.09
CA PRO A 49 -9.22 10.18 -12.65
C PRO A 49 -8.29 9.73 -11.52
N ALA A 50 -8.52 8.57 -10.89
CA ALA A 50 -7.65 8.00 -9.85
C ALA A 50 -6.35 7.46 -10.47
N GLY A 51 -6.43 6.75 -11.60
CA GLY A 51 -5.28 6.31 -12.36
C GLY A 51 -4.31 5.39 -11.60
N LEU A 52 -4.86 4.52 -10.73
CA LEU A 52 -4.10 3.64 -9.85
C LEU A 52 -3.10 2.79 -10.63
N ASN A 53 -1.89 2.65 -10.08
CA ASN A 53 -0.90 1.72 -10.60
C ASN A 53 -1.13 0.29 -10.05
N PHE A 54 -0.32 -0.68 -10.48
CA PHE A 54 -0.44 -2.08 -10.05
C PHE A 54 -0.27 -2.26 -8.53
N GLY A 55 0.71 -1.57 -7.94
CA GLY A 55 0.92 -1.54 -6.48
C GLY A 55 -0.26 -0.91 -5.75
N ASP A 56 -0.81 0.18 -6.28
CA ASP A 56 -1.95 0.85 -5.65
C ASP A 56 -3.20 -0.04 -5.65
N CYS A 57 -3.39 -0.85 -6.71
CA CYS A 57 -4.50 -1.82 -6.75
C CYS A 57 -4.34 -2.93 -5.69
N MET A 58 -3.10 -3.35 -5.39
CA MET A 58 -2.85 -4.28 -4.30
C MET A 58 -3.16 -3.64 -2.94
N VAL A 59 -2.74 -2.39 -2.73
CA VAL A 59 -3.03 -1.64 -1.50
C VAL A 59 -4.54 -1.42 -1.34
N TYR A 60 -5.22 -1.03 -2.42
CA TYR A 60 -6.68 -0.87 -2.45
C TYR A 60 -7.39 -2.16 -2.03
N ALA A 61 -6.97 -3.30 -2.58
CA ALA A 61 -7.58 -4.59 -2.27
C ALA A 61 -7.46 -4.96 -0.79
N VAL A 62 -6.29 -4.71 -0.17
CA VAL A 62 -6.09 -4.97 1.26
C VAL A 62 -7.00 -4.09 2.10
N ALA A 63 -7.03 -2.77 1.85
CA ALA A 63 -7.87 -1.84 2.60
C ALA A 63 -9.37 -2.13 2.41
N SER A 64 -9.80 -2.38 1.18
CA SER A 64 -11.19 -2.68 0.85
C SER A 64 -11.68 -3.98 1.49
N LEU A 65 -10.87 -5.05 1.47
CA LEU A 65 -11.25 -6.33 2.08
C LEU A 65 -11.18 -6.31 3.61
N ALA A 66 -10.33 -5.46 4.19
CA ALA A 66 -10.27 -5.24 5.62
C ALA A 66 -11.41 -4.34 6.13
N ASP A 67 -12.09 -3.61 5.25
CA ASP A 67 -13.08 -2.58 5.58
C ASP A 67 -12.52 -1.48 6.49
N GLU A 68 -11.25 -1.12 6.27
CA GLU A 68 -10.51 -0.15 7.07
C GLU A 68 -10.04 1.05 6.21
N PRO A 69 -9.93 2.26 6.77
CA PRO A 69 -9.47 3.43 6.04
C PRO A 69 -7.98 3.30 5.69
N LEU A 70 -7.60 3.87 4.54
CA LEU A 70 -6.23 3.80 4.06
C LEU A 70 -5.41 5.00 4.51
N LEU A 71 -4.22 4.75 5.06
CA LEU A 71 -3.20 5.77 5.28
C LEU A 71 -2.36 5.93 4.01
N PHE A 72 -2.51 7.06 3.32
CA PHE A 72 -1.74 7.37 2.11
C PHE A 72 -1.32 8.85 2.09
N LYS A 73 -0.40 9.18 1.18
CA LYS A 73 0.00 10.55 0.85
C LYS A 73 -0.20 10.77 -0.65
N GLY A 74 -0.67 11.96 -1.02
CA GLY A 74 -0.99 12.31 -2.41
C GLY A 74 -2.48 12.19 -2.69
N ASP A 75 -2.86 12.21 -3.97
CA ASP A 75 -4.26 12.28 -4.40
C ASP A 75 -4.78 10.99 -5.04
N ASP A 76 -3.93 9.96 -5.19
CA ASP A 76 -4.24 8.76 -5.98
C ASP A 76 -5.45 8.01 -5.42
N PHE A 77 -5.49 7.81 -4.09
CA PHE A 77 -6.60 7.14 -3.41
C PHE A 77 -7.75 8.09 -3.03
N ALA A 78 -7.53 9.40 -3.01
CA ALA A 78 -8.56 10.39 -2.66
C ALA A 78 -9.74 10.41 -3.65
N ARG A 79 -9.55 9.84 -4.85
CA ARG A 79 -10.57 9.71 -5.89
C ARG A 79 -11.15 8.29 -5.97
N THR A 80 -10.86 7.44 -5.00
CA THR A 80 -11.46 6.12 -4.88
C THR A 80 -12.65 6.17 -3.91
N ASP A 81 -13.29 5.04 -3.66
CA ASP A 81 -14.32 4.89 -2.64
C ASP A 81 -13.77 4.49 -1.25
N LEU A 82 -12.44 4.44 -1.07
CA LEU A 82 -11.82 4.21 0.23
C LEU A 82 -11.81 5.48 1.09
N GLY A 83 -12.02 5.30 2.40
CA GLY A 83 -11.83 6.35 3.40
C GLY A 83 -10.34 6.66 3.62
N SER A 84 -10.02 7.92 3.95
CA SER A 84 -8.68 8.33 4.38
C SER A 84 -8.55 8.18 5.89
N ALA A 85 -7.45 7.57 6.35
CA ALA A 85 -7.14 7.45 7.77
C ALA A 85 -6.62 8.76 8.41
N LEU A 86 -6.40 9.82 7.62
CA LEU A 86 -5.95 11.14 8.08
C LEU A 86 -7.06 12.19 8.15
N ALA A 87 -8.30 11.81 7.82
CA ALA A 87 -9.45 12.71 7.77
C ALA A 87 -10.10 12.93 9.13
#